data_AF-A0A921GLR6-F1
#
_entry.id   AF-A0A921GLR6-F1
#
_cell.length_a   1.000
_cell.length_b   1.000
_cell.length_c   1.000
_cell.angle_alpha   90.00
_cell.angle_beta   90.00
_cell.angle_gamma   90.00
#
_symmetry.space_group_name_H-M   'P 1'
#
loop_
_entity.id
_entity.type
_entity.pdbx_description
1 polymer ?
#
loop_
_entity_poly.entity_id
_entity_poly.type
_entity_poly.pdbx_seq_one_letter_code
_entity_poly.pdbx_strand_id
1 'polypeptide(L)'
;GGASSPGVERLDALLEALPAAWINIDRSWGLWPDLLDHLADRGVEDRILLKSPPREKHLRALAEHPTPFLFFPIVRTTDELAAVEAVDGINLVGAELLAAGPDDDFAQPEAVAAVAERHPFVLVNALNLENGSVLYLGADDDTSVLEGPDLGWGRLIQVGATAIQTDWPHLLRAYLTAR
;
A
#
# COMPACT_ATOMS: atom_id res chain seq x y z
N GLY A 1 -31.41 7.77 12.51
CA GLY A 1 -30.08 7.67 13.14
C GLY A 1 -29.39 8.98 12.91
N GLY A 2 -28.95 9.65 13.98
CA GLY A 2 -28.38 10.99 13.89
C GLY A 2 -27.10 11.00 13.08
N ALA A 3 -26.97 11.95 12.15
CA ALA A 3 -25.72 12.23 11.46
C ALA A 3 -24.71 12.71 12.52
N SER A 4 -23.68 11.92 12.79
CA SER A 4 -22.50 12.36 13.52
C SER A 4 -21.83 13.47 12.73
N SER A 5 -21.55 14.61 13.36
CA SER A 5 -20.73 15.66 12.76
C SER A 5 -19.37 15.09 12.35
N PRO A 6 -18.82 15.47 11.18
CA PRO A 6 -17.47 15.05 10.79
C PRO A 6 -16.46 15.54 11.83
N GLY A 7 -15.58 14.64 12.27
CA GLY A 7 -14.54 14.89 13.27
C GLY A 7 -13.40 13.89 13.14
N VAL A 8 -12.31 14.10 13.89
CA VAL A 8 -11.18 13.17 13.92
C VAL A 8 -11.59 11.92 14.69
N GLU A 9 -11.52 10.76 14.04
CA GLU A 9 -11.87 9.48 14.65
C GLU A 9 -10.67 8.86 15.38
N ARG A 10 -10.95 8.11 16.45
CA ARG A 10 -9.94 7.31 17.14
C ARG A 10 -9.70 6.01 16.37
N LEU A 11 -8.44 5.62 16.23
CA LEU A 11 -8.06 4.35 15.60
C LEU A 11 -8.86 3.17 16.18
N ASP A 12 -8.99 3.10 17.50
CA ASP A 12 -9.75 2.05 18.20
C ASP A 12 -11.21 1.94 17.75
N ALA A 13 -11.89 3.08 17.61
CA ALA A 13 -13.28 3.11 17.16
C ALA A 13 -13.40 2.61 15.72
N LEU A 14 -12.43 2.93 14.87
CA LEU A 14 -12.36 2.42 13.50
C LEU A 14 -12.11 0.91 13.46
N LEU A 15 -11.19 0.40 14.29
CA LEU A 15 -10.90 -1.03 14.39
C LEU A 15 -12.12 -1.83 14.85
N GLU A 16 -12.89 -1.29 15.80
CA GLU A 16 -14.12 -1.89 16.32
C GLU A 16 -15.28 -1.82 15.30
N ALA A 17 -15.42 -0.71 14.58
CA ALA A 17 -16.47 -0.52 13.58
C ALA A 17 -16.26 -1.36 12.31
N LEU A 18 -15.00 -1.73 12.00
CA LEU A 18 -14.62 -2.46 10.80
C LEU A 18 -13.91 -3.79 11.15
N PRO A 19 -14.59 -4.75 11.79
CA PRO A 19 -13.94 -5.95 12.33
C PRO A 19 -13.43 -6.91 11.24
N ALA A 20 -14.02 -6.87 10.04
CA ALA A 20 -13.65 -7.75 8.92
C ALA A 20 -12.81 -7.05 7.85
N ALA A 21 -12.57 -5.74 7.97
CA ALA A 21 -11.81 -5.00 6.96
C ALA A 21 -10.31 -5.18 7.20
N TRP A 22 -9.58 -5.34 6.09
CA TRP A 22 -8.14 -5.13 6.06
C TRP A 22 -7.86 -3.62 6.07
N ILE A 23 -6.95 -3.19 6.93
CA ILE A 23 -6.66 -1.77 7.13
C ILE A 23 -5.16 -1.55 6.91
N ASN A 24 -4.84 -0.74 5.90
CA ASN A 24 -3.48 -0.24 5.73
C ASN A 24 -3.28 1.06 6.53
N ILE A 25 -2.30 1.11 7.42
CA ILE A 25 -2.00 2.29 8.23
C ILE A 25 -0.73 2.98 7.71
N ASP A 26 -0.92 4.03 6.92
CA ASP A 26 0.17 4.83 6.36
C ASP A 26 0.71 5.87 7.35
N ARG A 27 1.96 6.31 7.14
CA ARG A 27 2.68 7.34 7.91
C ARG A 27 2.74 7.09 9.43
N SER A 28 2.53 5.85 9.84
CA SER A 28 2.51 5.43 11.25
C SER A 28 3.89 5.07 11.80
N TRP A 29 4.90 4.91 10.94
CA TRP A 29 6.24 4.42 11.29
C TRP A 29 7.03 5.27 12.31
N GLY A 30 6.64 6.53 12.52
CA GLY A 30 7.17 7.35 13.61
C GLY A 30 6.61 6.99 14.98
N LEU A 31 5.48 6.30 15.01
CA LEU A 31 4.71 5.91 16.19
C LEU A 31 4.85 4.42 16.51
N TRP A 32 5.48 3.61 15.65
CA TRP A 32 5.63 2.16 15.85
C TRP A 32 6.20 1.73 17.20
N PRO A 33 7.12 2.46 17.86
CA PRO A 33 7.55 2.09 19.21
C PRO A 33 6.40 1.89 20.21
N ASP A 34 5.31 2.65 20.11
CA ASP A 34 4.14 2.52 20.98
C ASP A 34 2.94 1.88 20.26
N LEU A 35 2.79 2.13 18.95
CA LEU A 35 1.64 1.69 18.17
C LEU A 35 1.60 0.17 17.97
N LEU A 36 2.76 -0.47 17.82
CA LEU A 36 2.81 -1.93 17.60
C LEU A 36 2.28 -2.69 18.81
N ASP A 37 2.71 -2.32 20.01
CA ASP A 37 2.19 -2.89 21.27
C ASP A 37 0.68 -2.67 21.38
N HIS A 38 0.22 -1.45 21.12
CA HIS A 38 -1.22 -1.11 21.17
C HIS A 38 -2.07 -1.92 20.18
N LEU A 39 -1.56 -2.20 18.98
CA LEU A 39 -2.23 -3.04 18.00
C LEU A 39 -2.19 -4.53 18.41
N ALA A 40 -1.06 -4.99 18.96
CA ALA A 40 -0.88 -6.36 19.39
C ALA A 40 -1.80 -6.73 20.56
N ASP A 41 -1.96 -5.82 21.54
CA ASP A 41 -2.88 -5.97 22.66
C ASP A 41 -4.35 -6.15 22.21
N ARG A 42 -4.67 -5.72 21.00
CA ARG A 42 -6.01 -5.83 20.39
C ARG A 42 -6.19 -7.07 19.53
N GLY A 43 -5.12 -7.82 19.22
CA GLY A 43 -5.17 -9.03 18.41
C GLY A 43 -5.68 -8.79 16.99
N VAL A 44 -5.20 -7.72 16.33
CA VAL A 44 -5.63 -7.31 14.96
C VAL A 44 -4.52 -7.47 13.90
N GLU A 45 -3.42 -8.11 14.26
CA GLU A 45 -2.23 -8.25 13.40
C GLU A 45 -2.48 -8.99 12.07
N ASP A 46 -3.53 -9.81 12.00
CA ASP A 46 -3.92 -10.60 10.83
C ASP A 46 -4.64 -9.79 9.74
N ARG A 47 -5.03 -8.55 10.04
CA ARG A 47 -5.74 -7.65 9.11
C ARG A 47 -5.17 -6.24 9.03
N ILE A 48 -4.16 -5.92 9.85
CA ILE A 48 -3.45 -4.65 9.78
C ILE A 48 -2.24 -4.78 8.87
N LEU A 49 -2.22 -4.00 7.80
CA LEU A 49 -1.08 -3.87 6.92
C LEU A 49 -0.31 -2.59 7.25
N LEU A 50 0.93 -2.75 7.68
CA LEU A 50 1.83 -1.63 7.92
C LEU A 50 2.66 -1.38 6.66
N LYS A 51 2.87 -0.10 6.35
CA LYS A 51 3.79 0.29 5.28
C LYS A 51 4.75 1.37 5.74
N SER A 52 5.94 1.39 5.16
CA SER A 52 6.92 2.46 5.37
C SER A 52 7.91 2.53 4.22
N PRO A 53 8.64 3.66 4.07
CA PRO A 53 9.89 3.65 3.32
C PRO A 53 10.87 2.58 3.88
N PRO A 54 11.76 2.01 3.06
CA PRO A 54 12.68 0.92 3.42
C PRO A 54 13.87 1.44 4.25
N ARG A 55 13.59 2.06 5.39
CA ARG A 55 14.63 2.61 6.28
C ARG A 55 14.89 1.65 7.41
N GLU A 56 16.17 1.42 7.69
CA GLU A 56 16.66 0.51 8.75
C GLU A 56 15.90 0.68 10.07
N LYS A 57 15.70 1.93 10.53
CA LYS A 57 14.99 2.20 11.79
C LYS A 57 13.55 1.67 11.84
N HIS A 58 12.86 1.62 10.70
CA HIS A 58 11.48 1.13 10.60
C HIS A 58 11.47 -0.40 10.50
N LEU A 59 12.34 -0.95 9.67
CA LEU A 59 12.52 -2.39 9.53
C LEU A 59 12.91 -3.03 10.85
N ARG A 60 13.82 -2.41 11.60
CA ARG A 60 14.24 -2.84 12.93
C ARG A 60 13.08 -2.85 13.94
N ALA A 61 12.24 -1.81 13.95
CA ALA A 61 11.09 -1.75 14.86
C ALA A 61 10.11 -2.92 14.61
N LEU A 62 9.93 -3.33 13.35
CA LEU A 62 9.11 -4.50 13.01
C LEU A 62 9.82 -5.81 13.37
N ALA A 63 11.09 -5.95 13.00
CA ALA A 63 11.88 -7.17 13.20
C ALA A 63 12.10 -7.51 14.68
N GLU A 64 12.21 -6.50 15.55
CA GLU A 64 12.39 -6.68 17.00
C GLU A 64 11.06 -6.89 17.74
N HIS A 65 9.91 -6.63 17.10
CA HIS A 65 8.60 -6.77 17.73
C HIS A 65 8.12 -8.23 17.68
N PRO A 66 7.59 -8.80 18.78
CA PRO A 66 7.22 -10.22 18.83
C PRO A 66 6.00 -10.57 17.96
N THR A 67 5.12 -9.61 17.70
CA THR A 67 3.93 -9.80 16.85
C THR A 67 4.27 -9.57 15.37
N PRO A 68 4.03 -10.57 14.49
CA PRO A 68 4.40 -10.51 13.08
C PRO A 68 3.34 -9.75 12.24
N PHE A 69 3.29 -8.43 12.35
CA PHE A 69 2.37 -7.59 11.56
C PHE A 69 2.63 -7.71 10.06
N LEU A 70 1.56 -7.83 9.26
CA LEU A 70 1.66 -7.80 7.79
C LEU A 70 2.34 -6.50 7.35
N PHE A 71 3.40 -6.60 6.57
CA PHE A 71 4.21 -5.46 6.17
C PHE A 71 4.52 -5.44 4.68
N PHE A 72 4.53 -4.24 4.09
CA PHE A 72 5.06 -4.00 2.75
C PHE A 72 5.81 -2.66 2.69
N PRO A 73 7.02 -2.57 2.10
CA PRO A 73 7.75 -1.32 1.97
C PRO A 73 7.27 -0.50 0.77
N ILE A 74 7.53 0.80 0.81
CA ILE A 74 7.35 1.73 -0.32
C ILE A 74 8.70 1.86 -1.03
N VAL A 75 8.85 1.26 -2.21
CA VAL A 75 10.14 1.13 -2.92
C VAL A 75 10.10 1.76 -4.31
N ARG A 76 11.25 2.28 -4.74
CA ARG A 76 11.51 2.85 -6.07
C ARG A 76 12.44 1.98 -6.89
N THR A 77 13.28 1.17 -6.24
CA THR A 77 14.23 0.30 -6.93
C THR A 77 14.11 -1.15 -6.47
N THR A 78 14.60 -2.04 -7.33
CA THR A 78 14.72 -3.48 -7.04
C THR A 78 15.71 -3.75 -5.91
N ASP A 79 16.78 -2.96 -5.81
CA ASP A 79 17.76 -3.02 -4.71
C ASP A 79 17.14 -2.65 -3.36
N GLU A 80 16.26 -1.64 -3.31
CA GLU A 80 15.54 -1.28 -2.09
C GLU A 80 14.65 -2.43 -1.61
N LEU A 81 13.97 -3.13 -2.53
CA LEU A 81 13.17 -4.30 -2.19
C LEU A 81 14.05 -5.46 -1.70
N ALA A 82 15.14 -5.76 -2.41
CA ALA A 82 16.07 -6.83 -2.03
C ALA A 82 16.68 -6.59 -0.65
N ALA A 83 16.97 -5.32 -0.29
CA ALA A 83 17.45 -4.96 1.03
C ALA A 83 16.42 -5.25 2.14
N VAL A 84 15.12 -5.07 1.86
CA VAL A 84 14.05 -5.43 2.80
C VAL A 84 13.85 -6.94 2.88
N GLU A 85 13.90 -7.64 1.75
CA GLU A 85 13.79 -9.11 1.67
C GLU A 85 14.89 -9.83 2.46
N ALA A 86 16.05 -9.19 2.64
CA ALA A 86 17.16 -9.71 3.43
C ALA A 86 17.02 -9.50 4.95
N VAL A 87 15.97 -8.80 5.42
CA VAL A 87 15.76 -8.57 6.85
C VAL A 87 14.94 -9.70 7.46
N ASP A 88 15.57 -10.44 8.37
CA ASP A 88 14.89 -11.45 9.17
C ASP A 88 13.89 -10.84 10.17
N GLY A 89 12.84 -11.60 10.51
CA GLY A 89 11.89 -11.21 11.56
C GLY A 89 10.75 -10.29 11.11
N ILE A 90 10.68 -9.92 9.82
CA ILE A 90 9.58 -9.12 9.27
C ILE A 90 8.60 -10.03 8.53
N ASN A 91 7.30 -9.85 8.77
CA ASN A 91 6.25 -10.51 8.00
C ASN A 91 5.97 -9.75 6.70
N LEU A 92 6.91 -9.84 5.76
CA LEU A 92 6.85 -9.21 4.45
C LEU A 92 5.83 -9.91 3.56
N VAL A 93 4.81 -9.17 3.12
CA VAL A 93 3.73 -9.69 2.24
C VAL A 93 3.78 -9.16 0.81
N GLY A 94 4.66 -8.20 0.54
CA GLY A 94 4.91 -7.65 -0.78
C GLY A 94 5.37 -6.21 -0.72
N ALA A 95 5.00 -5.35 -1.68
CA ALA A 95 5.55 -4.00 -1.80
C ALA A 95 4.59 -3.00 -2.46
N GLU A 96 4.74 -1.72 -2.11
CA GLU A 96 4.24 -0.59 -2.89
C GLU A 96 5.34 -0.15 -3.87
N LEU A 97 5.06 -0.27 -5.17
CA LEU A 97 6.02 0.02 -6.23
C LEU A 97 5.79 1.41 -6.82
N LEU A 98 6.84 2.21 -6.87
CA LEU A 98 6.81 3.56 -7.43
C LEU A 98 7.64 3.65 -8.71
N ALA A 99 7.08 4.27 -9.74
CA ALA A 99 7.77 4.60 -10.98
C ALA A 99 7.27 5.96 -11.48
N ALA A 100 8.02 7.03 -11.23
CA ALA A 100 7.68 8.37 -11.69
C ALA A 100 7.93 8.55 -13.20
N GLY A 101 8.91 7.84 -13.77
CA GLY A 101 9.29 7.93 -15.18
C GLY A 101 9.66 6.58 -15.79
N PRO A 102 9.82 6.53 -17.13
CA PRO A 102 10.05 5.30 -17.88
C PRO A 102 11.41 4.63 -17.61
N ASP A 103 12.36 5.39 -17.04
CA ASP A 103 13.70 4.91 -16.71
C ASP A 103 13.79 4.34 -15.28
N ASP A 104 12.71 4.42 -14.49
CA ASP A 104 12.67 3.83 -13.16
C ASP A 104 12.56 2.30 -13.24
N ASP A 105 13.15 1.59 -12.29
CA ASP A 105 13.18 0.11 -12.25
C ASP A 105 11.80 -0.52 -12.47
N PHE A 106 10.79 -0.03 -11.74
CA PHE A 106 9.44 -0.57 -11.78
C PHE A 106 8.59 -0.02 -12.94
N ALA A 107 9.16 0.79 -13.84
CA ALA A 107 8.49 1.14 -15.08
C ALA A 107 8.41 -0.06 -16.04
N GLN A 108 9.31 -1.04 -15.88
CA GLN A 108 9.36 -2.25 -16.68
C GLN A 108 8.35 -3.29 -16.14
N PRO A 109 7.38 -3.75 -16.95
CA PRO A 109 6.38 -4.73 -16.51
C PRO A 109 6.99 -6.02 -15.96
N GLU A 110 8.14 -6.45 -16.49
CA GLU A 110 8.86 -7.64 -16.04
C GLU A 110 9.36 -7.52 -14.60
N ALA A 111 9.76 -6.31 -14.18
CA ALA A 111 10.20 -6.05 -12.81
C ALA A 111 9.01 -6.17 -11.84
N VAL A 112 7.85 -5.64 -12.20
CA VAL A 112 6.62 -5.75 -11.40
C VAL A 112 6.14 -7.20 -11.33
N ALA A 113 6.13 -7.91 -12.45
CA ALA A 113 5.77 -9.32 -12.50
C ALA A 113 6.68 -10.19 -11.62
N ALA A 114 7.99 -9.94 -11.63
CA ALA A 114 8.94 -10.65 -10.77
C ALA A 114 8.71 -10.39 -9.26
N VAL A 115 8.11 -9.25 -8.88
CA VAL A 115 7.66 -9.02 -7.51
C VAL A 115 6.38 -9.82 -7.22
N ALA A 116 5.40 -9.79 -8.13
CA ALA A 116 4.13 -10.50 -7.99
C ALA A 116 4.28 -12.04 -7.97
N GLU A 117 5.33 -12.59 -8.59
CA GLU A 117 5.66 -14.02 -8.50
C GLU A 117 6.18 -14.43 -7.12
N ARG A 118 6.81 -13.50 -6.39
CA ARG A 118 7.43 -13.76 -5.08
C ARG A 118 6.51 -13.39 -3.92
N HIS A 119 5.64 -12.40 -4.13
CA HIS A 119 4.82 -11.82 -3.08
C HIS A 119 3.36 -11.68 -3.51
N PRO A 120 2.40 -11.99 -2.63
CA PRO A 120 0.98 -11.88 -2.96
C PRO A 120 0.47 -10.44 -3.09
N PHE A 121 1.16 -9.45 -2.51
CA PHE A 121 0.67 -8.07 -2.39
C PHE A 121 1.56 -7.06 -3.14
N VAL A 122 1.16 -6.68 -4.35
CA VAL A 122 1.80 -5.62 -5.14
C VAL A 122 0.85 -4.45 -5.25
N LEU A 123 1.15 -3.39 -4.51
CA LEU A 123 0.36 -2.17 -4.50
C LEU A 123 0.94 -1.15 -5.49
N VAL A 124 0.09 -0.62 -6.35
CA VAL A 124 0.41 0.53 -7.21
C VAL A 124 -0.63 1.62 -7.00
N ASN A 125 -0.19 2.86 -6.88
CA ASN A 125 -1.10 3.98 -6.61
C ASN A 125 -1.61 4.60 -7.90
N ALA A 126 -2.92 4.86 -7.93
CA ALA A 126 -3.56 5.74 -8.89
C ALA A 126 -3.73 7.18 -8.34
N LEU A 127 -3.30 7.47 -7.11
CA LEU A 127 -3.56 8.77 -6.49
C LEU A 127 -2.90 9.94 -7.21
N ASN A 128 -3.66 11.02 -7.38
CA ASN A 128 -3.13 12.33 -7.75
C ASN A 128 -2.76 13.10 -6.47
N LEU A 129 -1.46 13.23 -6.18
CA LEU A 129 -1.00 13.92 -4.97
C LEU A 129 -0.99 15.45 -5.15
N GLU A 130 -1.36 16.19 -4.10
CA GLU A 130 -1.36 17.67 -4.09
C GLU A 130 0.01 18.28 -4.45
N ASN A 131 1.10 17.57 -4.18
CA ASN A 131 2.45 18.01 -4.48
C ASN A 131 2.89 17.72 -5.93
N GLY A 132 2.01 17.15 -6.77
CA GLY A 132 2.28 16.83 -8.17
C GLY A 132 3.23 15.66 -8.41
N SER A 133 3.52 14.85 -7.39
CA SER A 133 4.38 13.67 -7.58
C SER A 133 3.67 12.62 -8.43
N VAL A 134 4.32 12.14 -9.48
CA VAL A 134 3.88 10.98 -10.25
C VAL A 134 4.24 9.70 -9.49
N LEU A 135 3.22 8.89 -9.19
CA LEU A 135 3.41 7.64 -8.45
C LEU A 135 3.66 6.45 -9.37
N TYR A 136 3.01 6.42 -10.55
CA TYR A 136 3.19 5.34 -11.51
C TYR A 136 2.92 5.76 -12.96
N LEU A 137 3.93 6.24 -13.67
CA LEU A 137 3.93 6.51 -15.13
C LEU A 137 2.72 7.33 -15.65
N GLY A 138 2.16 8.21 -14.82
CA GLY A 138 0.94 8.99 -15.11
C GLY A 138 -0.35 8.15 -15.21
N ALA A 139 -0.33 6.88 -14.82
CA ALA A 139 -1.51 6.02 -14.76
C ALA A 139 -2.28 6.26 -13.45
N ASP A 140 -2.87 7.46 -13.34
CA ASP A 140 -3.53 7.97 -12.14
C ASP A 140 -5.06 8.07 -12.28
N ASP A 141 -5.71 8.58 -11.24
CA ASP A 141 -7.16 8.71 -11.11
C ASP A 141 -7.71 9.75 -12.08
N ASP A 142 -7.02 10.88 -12.26
CA ASP A 142 -7.38 11.89 -13.27
C ASP A 142 -7.37 11.28 -14.68
N THR A 143 -6.31 10.54 -15.03
CA THR A 143 -6.23 9.84 -16.32
C THR A 143 -7.36 8.80 -16.45
N SER A 144 -7.62 8.04 -15.38
CA SER A 144 -8.66 6.99 -15.37
C SER A 144 -10.06 7.56 -15.56
N VAL A 145 -10.36 8.70 -14.94
CA VAL A 145 -11.70 9.30 -14.91
C VAL A 145 -11.94 10.23 -16.10
N LEU A 146 -10.94 11.04 -16.48
CA LEU A 146 -11.10 12.10 -17.47
C LEU A 146 -10.76 11.66 -18.89
N GLU A 147 -9.79 10.76 -19.05
CA GLU A 147 -9.33 10.31 -20.38
C GLU A 147 -9.84 8.91 -20.72
N GLY A 148 -9.85 8.02 -19.72
CA GLY A 148 -10.47 6.72 -19.82
C GLY A 148 -9.81 5.68 -18.90
N PRO A 149 -10.59 4.75 -18.32
CA PRO A 149 -10.08 3.87 -17.28
C PRO A 149 -9.03 2.87 -17.80
N ASP A 150 -9.02 2.56 -19.11
CA ASP A 150 -7.97 1.76 -19.75
C ASP A 150 -6.61 2.45 -19.79
N LEU A 151 -6.57 3.79 -19.78
CA LEU A 151 -5.35 4.56 -19.84
C LEU A 151 -4.72 4.77 -18.45
N GLY A 152 -5.51 4.72 -17.38
CA GLY A 152 -5.05 4.77 -15.99
C GLY A 152 -5.08 3.39 -15.33
N TRP A 153 -6.14 3.07 -14.57
CA TRP A 153 -6.28 1.80 -13.84
C TRP A 153 -6.01 0.55 -14.69
N GLY A 154 -6.42 0.55 -15.96
CA GLY A 154 -6.14 -0.54 -16.90
C GLY A 154 -4.65 -0.83 -17.07
N ARG A 155 -3.81 0.21 -17.10
CA ARG A 155 -2.36 0.06 -17.15
C ARG A 155 -1.82 -0.51 -15.84
N LEU A 156 -2.34 -0.08 -14.69
CA LEU A 156 -1.95 -0.62 -13.39
C LEU A 156 -2.25 -2.13 -13.28
N ILE A 157 -3.39 -2.56 -13.82
CA ILE A 157 -3.73 -3.99 -13.89
C ILE A 157 -2.79 -4.73 -14.85
N GLN A 158 -2.51 -4.17 -16.02
CA GLN A 158 -1.66 -4.79 -17.04
C GLN A 158 -0.23 -5.04 -16.57
N VAL A 159 0.33 -4.16 -15.72
CA VAL A 159 1.67 -4.36 -15.16
C VAL A 159 1.71 -5.40 -14.05
N GLY A 160 0.56 -5.90 -13.58
CA GLY A 160 0.48 -6.96 -12.58
C GLY A 160 0.23 -6.49 -11.15
N ALA A 161 -0.30 -5.27 -10.94
CA ALA A 161 -0.73 -4.84 -9.62
C ALA A 161 -1.82 -5.80 -9.06
N THR A 162 -1.63 -6.27 -7.82
CA THR A 162 -2.65 -7.07 -7.12
C THR A 162 -3.52 -6.21 -6.19
N ALA A 163 -3.07 -5.00 -5.88
CA ALA A 163 -3.84 -3.97 -5.19
C ALA A 163 -3.61 -2.59 -5.85
N ILE A 164 -4.68 -1.80 -5.93
CA ILE A 164 -4.63 -0.41 -6.43
C ILE A 164 -5.17 0.51 -5.34
N GLN A 165 -4.37 1.52 -4.97
CA GLN A 165 -4.81 2.60 -4.08
C GLN A 165 -5.37 3.75 -4.94
N THR A 166 -6.64 4.11 -4.71
CA THR A 166 -7.39 5.10 -5.52
C THR A 166 -8.37 5.89 -4.65
N ASP A 167 -8.65 7.13 -5.02
CA ASP A 167 -9.71 7.95 -4.43
C ASP A 167 -11.11 7.63 -4.99
N TRP A 168 -11.18 6.80 -6.05
CA TRP A 168 -12.42 6.43 -6.74
C TRP A 168 -12.71 4.92 -6.69
N PRO A 169 -12.72 4.27 -5.51
CA PRO A 169 -12.86 2.82 -5.40
C PRO A 169 -14.15 2.27 -6.02
N HIS A 170 -15.22 3.06 -6.03
CA HIS A 170 -16.49 2.67 -6.65
C HIS A 170 -16.44 2.65 -8.18
N LEU A 171 -15.70 3.59 -8.79
CA LEU A 171 -15.49 3.63 -10.25
C LEU A 171 -14.52 2.53 -10.69
N LEU A 172 -13.42 2.34 -9.96
CA LEU A 172 -12.50 1.23 -10.19
C LEU A 172 -13.23 -0.11 -10.11
N ARG A 173 -14.10 -0.32 -9.11
CA ARG A 173 -14.91 -1.54 -8.99
C ARG A 173 -15.84 -1.73 -10.20
N ALA A 174 -16.53 -0.68 -10.65
CA ALA A 174 -17.42 -0.76 -11.80
C ALA A 174 -16.65 -1.15 -13.07
N TYR A 175 -15.48 -0.56 -13.25
CA TYR A 175 -14.57 -0.88 -14.35
C TYR A 175 -14.07 -2.32 -14.32
N LEU A 176 -13.63 -2.81 -13.15
CA LEU A 176 -13.21 -4.21 -12.96
C LEU A 176 -14.33 -5.22 -13.24
N THR A 177 -15.58 -4.85 -12.92
CA THR A 177 -16.75 -5.74 -13.12
C THR A 177 -17.21 -5.78 -14.59
N ALA A 178 -16.90 -4.75 -15.37
CA ALA A 178 -17.29 -4.64 -16.78
C ALA A 178 -16.27 -5.26 -17.75
N ARG A 179 -15.10 -5.66 -17.25
CA ARG A 179 -14.06 -6.39 -17.97
C ARG A 179 -14.38 -7.88 -18.04
#